data_AF-A0A2Z4FRP6-F1
#
_entry.id   AF-A0A2Z4FRP6-F1
#
_cell.length_a   1.000
_cell.length_b   1.000
_cell.length_c   1.000
_cell.angle_alpha   90.00
_cell.angle_beta   90.00
_cell.angle_gamma   90.00
#
_symmetry.space_group_name_H-M   'P 1'
#
loop_
_entity.id
_entity.type
_entity.pdbx_description
1 polymer ?
#
loop_
_entity_poly.entity_id
_entity_poly.type
_entity_poly.pdbx_seq_one_letter_code
_entity_poly.pdbx_strand_id
1 'polypeptide(L)'
;AVTSTVELPGPRKAGRGKDTAQPPPSSAASTGTDRETKIMPFGGEKIESRLNVLELQAMQEAFMIEGSGYDNKLSLDKEEFIQKMTDILKRQSNEEYSELFDKIDVTKDGYVDWDKIASHMLLEYYEKDDRVKATQVPQWKDLKVLQSPHKETIQKIKYHKATQRNISISKEGCVALWSPQCKLQKSVTISVDSVKDKDLWVSDY
;
A
#
# COMPACT_ATOMS: atom_id res chain seq x y z
N ALA A 1 10.16 7.90 -79.82
CA ALA A 1 10.59 9.19 -80.38
C ALA A 1 9.61 10.25 -79.93
N VAL A 2 10.08 11.24 -79.17
CA VAL A 2 9.86 12.69 -79.30
C VAL A 2 10.32 13.31 -77.97
N THR A 3 11.45 13.99 -78.07
CA THR A 3 12.10 14.90 -77.13
C THR A 3 11.27 16.16 -76.90
N SER A 4 11.32 16.76 -75.71
CA SER A 4 11.29 18.22 -75.62
C SER A 4 11.92 18.73 -74.32
N THR A 5 13.09 19.33 -74.48
CA THR A 5 13.86 20.13 -73.54
C THR A 5 13.48 21.59 -73.74
N VAL A 6 13.31 22.39 -72.68
CA VAL A 6 13.50 23.85 -72.77
C VAL A 6 14.12 24.36 -71.47
N GLU A 7 15.31 24.93 -71.59
CA GLU A 7 16.02 25.73 -70.60
C GLU A 7 15.97 27.22 -71.01
N LEU A 8 15.79 28.08 -69.98
CA LEU A 8 16.38 29.43 -69.79
C LEU A 8 15.88 30.62 -70.66
N PRO A 9 15.96 31.89 -70.20
CA PRO A 9 17.05 32.46 -69.36
C PRO A 9 16.69 33.45 -68.22
N GLY A 10 17.66 33.69 -67.33
CA GLY A 10 17.72 34.87 -66.44
C GLY A 10 18.25 36.12 -67.19
N PRO A 11 18.95 37.09 -66.55
CA PRO A 11 19.19 37.36 -65.12
C PRO A 11 18.95 38.85 -64.73
N ARG A 12 19.08 39.21 -63.42
CA ARG A 12 19.83 40.39 -62.92
C ARG A 12 19.82 40.47 -61.38
N LYS A 13 20.96 40.93 -60.83
CA LYS A 13 21.39 40.88 -59.42
C LYS A 13 21.12 42.19 -58.64
N ALA A 14 21.24 42.02 -57.32
CA ALA A 14 21.71 42.93 -56.26
C ALA A 14 20.67 43.94 -55.68
N GLY A 15 20.53 44.13 -54.37
CA GLY A 15 21.15 43.52 -53.20
C GLY A 15 20.80 44.31 -51.91
N ARG A 16 21.19 43.75 -50.76
CA ARG A 16 21.51 44.41 -49.47
C ARG A 16 20.36 44.74 -48.50
N GLY A 17 20.40 44.09 -47.33
CA GLY A 17 19.76 44.52 -46.09
C GLY A 17 19.92 43.47 -44.99
N LYS A 18 20.67 43.76 -43.93
CA LYS A 18 20.87 42.93 -42.73
C LYS A 18 19.73 43.21 -41.75
N ASP A 19 19.09 42.18 -41.21
CA ASP A 19 18.19 42.30 -40.06
C ASP A 19 18.68 41.46 -38.89
N THR A 20 19.09 42.15 -37.82
CA THR A 20 19.32 41.63 -36.48
C THR A 20 18.22 42.16 -35.56
N ALA A 21 17.50 41.22 -34.96
CA ALA A 21 16.83 41.22 -33.65
C ALA A 21 16.05 42.46 -33.15
N GLN A 22 14.75 42.25 -32.91
CA GLN A 22 14.02 42.87 -31.80
C GLN A 22 12.74 42.05 -31.46
N PRO A 23 12.41 41.78 -30.18
CA PRO A 23 11.14 41.14 -29.81
C PRO A 23 10.05 42.18 -29.48
N PRO A 24 8.76 41.92 -29.78
CA PRO A 24 7.64 42.75 -29.32
C PRO A 24 6.85 42.11 -28.13
N PRO A 25 5.94 42.88 -27.49
CA PRO A 25 5.81 42.93 -26.04
C PRO A 25 4.53 42.28 -25.45
N SER A 26 4.53 42.25 -24.11
CA SER A 26 3.45 41.83 -23.19
C SER A 26 2.11 42.55 -23.39
N SER A 27 0.99 41.80 -23.31
CA SER A 27 -0.25 42.32 -22.72
C SER A 27 -1.21 41.21 -22.23
N ALA A 28 -1.89 41.55 -21.13
CA ALA A 28 -3.22 41.15 -20.66
C ALA A 28 -3.39 39.87 -19.81
N ALA A 29 -3.81 40.14 -18.57
CA ALA A 29 -4.20 39.25 -17.49
C ALA A 29 -5.40 38.33 -17.79
N SER A 30 -5.38 37.15 -17.17
CA SER A 30 -6.58 36.47 -16.70
C SER A 30 -6.34 35.94 -15.29
N THR A 31 -7.03 36.55 -14.34
CA THR A 31 -7.14 36.17 -12.93
C THR A 31 -7.69 34.75 -12.78
N GLY A 32 -6.86 33.83 -12.29
CA GLY A 32 -7.28 32.59 -11.65
C GLY A 32 -6.80 32.64 -10.22
N THR A 33 -7.73 32.78 -9.27
CA THR A 33 -7.44 32.69 -7.84
C THR A 33 -7.05 31.25 -7.52
N ASP A 34 -5.75 30.97 -7.48
CA ASP A 34 -5.23 29.78 -6.81
C ASP A 34 -5.57 29.92 -5.33
N ARG A 35 -6.62 29.21 -4.92
CA ARG A 35 -6.81 28.85 -3.51
C ARG A 35 -5.67 27.91 -3.19
N GLU A 36 -4.56 28.50 -2.76
CA GLU A 36 -3.48 27.81 -2.08
C GLU A 36 -4.12 27.07 -0.91
N THR A 37 -4.40 25.77 -1.12
CA THR A 37 -4.69 24.85 -0.04
C THR A 37 -3.43 24.81 0.79
N LYS A 38 -3.39 25.72 1.76
CA LYS A 38 -2.50 25.69 2.90
C LYS A 38 -2.61 24.28 3.46
N ILE A 39 -1.66 23.43 3.09
CA ILE A 39 -1.40 22.17 3.77
C ILE A 39 -1.04 22.63 5.17
N MET A 40 -2.05 22.61 6.05
CA MET A 40 -1.82 22.80 7.47
C MET A 40 -0.82 21.71 7.86
N PRO A 41 0.27 22.05 8.55
CA PRO A 41 1.17 21.03 9.04
C PRO A 41 0.31 20.09 9.87
N PHE A 42 0.26 18.82 9.48
CA PHE A 42 -0.37 17.78 10.26
C PHE A 42 0.14 17.96 11.69
N GLY A 43 -0.78 18.30 12.60
CA GLY A 43 -0.50 18.46 14.01
C GLY A 43 0.31 17.28 14.52
N GLY A 44 1.14 17.53 15.53
CA GLY A 44 2.07 16.56 16.09
C GLY A 44 1.47 15.16 16.17
N GLU A 45 2.29 14.15 15.85
CA GLU A 45 1.90 12.74 15.87
C GLU A 45 1.00 12.42 17.06
N LYS A 46 -0.24 11.99 16.78
CA LYS A 46 -1.25 11.78 17.83
C LYS A 46 -0.71 10.85 18.92
N ILE A 47 -1.11 11.05 20.17
CA ILE A 47 -0.62 10.28 21.32
C ILE A 47 -0.75 8.77 21.14
N GLU A 48 -1.83 8.31 20.50
CA GLU A 48 -2.13 6.90 20.23
C GLU A 48 -1.14 6.25 19.25
N SER A 49 -0.40 7.06 18.47
CA SER A 49 0.65 6.57 17.57
C SER A 49 2.02 6.40 18.23
N ARG A 50 2.20 6.98 19.42
CA ARG A 50 3.49 7.04 20.14
C ARG A 50 3.50 6.15 21.39
N LEU A 51 2.36 5.56 21.75
CA LEU A 51 2.22 4.65 22.88
C LEU A 51 2.93 3.32 22.62
N ASN A 52 3.80 2.93 23.54
CA ASN A 52 4.45 1.61 23.56
C ASN A 52 3.62 0.59 24.36
N VAL A 53 3.85 -0.70 24.14
CA VAL A 53 3.23 -1.81 24.88
C VAL A 53 3.44 -1.68 26.39
N LEU A 54 4.62 -1.25 26.84
CA LEU A 54 4.89 -1.04 28.28
C LEU A 54 4.05 0.09 28.88
N GLU A 55 3.83 1.16 28.11
CA GLU A 55 3.01 2.30 28.54
C GLU A 55 1.53 1.90 28.59
N LEU A 56 1.04 1.15 27.60
CA LEU A 56 -0.31 0.59 27.60
C LEU A 56 -0.54 -0.37 28.76
N GLN A 57 0.45 -1.21 29.09
CA GLN A 57 0.36 -2.10 30.25
C GLN A 57 0.31 -1.31 31.56
N ALA A 58 1.12 -0.26 31.70
CA ALA A 58 1.07 0.63 32.86
C ALA A 58 -0.29 1.36 32.98
N MET A 59 -0.88 1.76 31.85
CA MET A 59 -2.25 2.29 31.82
C MET A 59 -3.28 1.24 32.25
N GLN A 60 -3.20 0.02 31.73
CA GLN A 60 -4.09 -1.06 32.14
C GLN A 60 -4.02 -1.29 33.64
N GLU A 61 -2.82 -1.46 34.19
CA GLU A 61 -2.62 -1.68 35.63
C GLU A 61 -3.16 -0.51 36.47
N ALA A 62 -2.99 0.73 35.99
CA ALA A 62 -3.44 1.93 36.68
C ALA A 62 -4.97 2.11 36.72
N PHE A 63 -5.69 1.59 35.72
CA PHE A 63 -7.15 1.65 35.61
C PHE A 63 -7.86 0.36 36.07
N MET A 64 -7.12 -0.74 36.25
CA MET A 64 -7.61 -2.01 36.79
C MET A 64 -7.42 -2.14 38.31
N ILE A 65 -6.99 -1.07 38.99
CA ILE A 65 -6.99 -0.99 40.46
C ILE A 65 -8.45 -1.09 40.93
N GLU A 66 -8.72 -1.95 41.92
CA GLU A 66 -10.06 -2.15 42.49
C GLU A 66 -10.75 -0.80 42.80
N GLY A 67 -11.67 -0.41 41.92
CA GLY A 67 -12.51 0.76 42.10
C GLY A 67 -13.64 0.50 43.10
N SER A 68 -14.27 1.57 43.60
CA SER A 68 -15.43 1.49 44.50
C SER A 68 -16.75 1.06 43.82
N GLY A 69 -16.69 0.59 42.56
CA GLY A 69 -17.82 0.23 41.72
C GLY A 69 -18.14 -1.27 41.68
N TYR A 70 -19.29 -1.60 41.07
CA TYR A 70 -19.82 -2.98 41.01
C TYR A 70 -19.02 -3.93 40.07
N ASP A 71 -18.07 -3.41 39.30
CA ASP A 71 -17.26 -4.16 38.32
C ASP A 71 -15.74 -4.11 38.57
N ASN A 72 -15.31 -3.52 39.69
CA ASN A 72 -13.91 -3.29 40.06
C ASN A 72 -13.09 -2.45 39.05
N LYS A 73 -13.71 -1.70 38.13
CA LYS A 73 -12.99 -0.83 37.20
C LYS A 73 -12.94 0.60 37.71
N LEU A 74 -11.76 1.22 37.60
CA LEU A 74 -11.60 2.63 37.91
C LEU A 74 -12.15 3.46 36.73
N SER A 75 -13.17 4.26 37.02
CA SER A 75 -13.75 5.22 36.08
C SER A 75 -13.38 6.62 36.55
N LEU A 76 -12.70 7.39 35.69
CA LEU A 76 -12.13 8.69 36.04
C LEU A 76 -12.84 9.83 35.33
N ASP A 77 -12.99 10.96 36.00
CA ASP A 77 -13.38 12.21 35.34
C ASP A 77 -12.20 12.81 34.54
N LYS A 78 -12.43 13.93 33.87
CA LYS A 78 -11.45 14.55 32.96
C LYS A 78 -10.19 14.98 33.69
N GLU A 79 -10.32 15.67 34.82
CA GLU A 79 -9.21 16.13 35.64
C GLU A 79 -8.40 14.96 36.20
N GLU A 80 -9.08 13.95 36.75
CA GLU A 80 -8.46 12.73 37.28
C GLU A 80 -7.73 11.95 36.18
N PHE A 81 -8.33 11.84 35.00
CA PHE A 81 -7.73 11.20 33.83
C PHE A 81 -6.43 11.90 33.42
N ILE A 82 -6.44 13.23 33.28
CA ILE A 82 -5.25 14.01 32.90
C ILE A 82 -4.13 13.81 33.91
N GLN A 83 -4.44 13.85 35.21
CA GLN A 83 -3.46 13.64 36.26
C GLN A 83 -2.86 12.23 36.18
N LYS A 84 -3.72 11.20 36.03
CA LYS A 84 -3.29 9.80 35.93
C LYS A 84 -2.39 9.56 34.71
N MET A 85 -2.77 10.11 33.55
CA MET A 85 -2.00 9.98 32.32
C MET A 85 -0.65 10.70 32.40
N THR A 86 -0.60 11.84 33.09
CA THR A 86 0.64 12.56 33.36
C THR A 86 1.60 11.73 34.20
N ASP A 87 1.09 11.05 35.23
CA ASP A 87 1.89 10.20 36.11
C ASP A 87 2.47 8.98 35.39
N ILE A 88 1.72 8.39 34.45
CA ILE A 88 2.10 7.18 33.71
C ILE A 88 3.08 7.51 32.57
N LEU A 89 2.73 8.47 31.72
CA LEU A 89 3.44 8.71 30.46
C LEU A 89 4.54 9.76 30.57
N LYS A 90 4.50 10.63 31.61
CA LYS A 90 5.55 11.60 32.00
C LYS A 90 6.17 12.44 30.87
N ARG A 91 5.50 12.58 29.72
CA ARG A 91 6.09 13.12 28.49
C ARG A 91 5.15 13.97 27.65
N GLN A 92 3.84 13.88 27.82
CA GLN A 92 2.87 14.65 27.02
C GLN A 92 2.33 15.84 27.80
N SER A 93 1.73 16.78 27.08
CA SER A 93 1.08 17.96 27.65
C SER A 93 -0.32 17.64 28.18
N ASN A 94 -0.77 18.40 29.18
CA ASN A 94 -2.14 18.28 29.72
C ASN A 94 -3.21 18.53 28.65
N GLU A 95 -2.91 19.37 27.64
CA GLU A 95 -3.81 19.65 26.52
C GLU A 95 -4.00 18.42 25.63
N GLU A 96 -2.93 17.69 25.31
CA GLU A 96 -3.00 16.42 24.55
C GLU A 96 -3.82 15.35 25.30
N TYR A 97 -3.70 15.26 26.64
CA TYR A 97 -4.51 14.34 27.43
C TYR A 97 -5.98 14.77 27.51
N SER A 98 -6.25 16.08 27.59
CA SER A 98 -7.61 16.63 27.54
C SER A 98 -8.29 16.30 26.21
N GLU A 99 -7.59 16.49 25.09
CA GLU A 99 -8.12 16.12 23.76
C GLU A 99 -8.34 14.62 23.63
N LEU A 100 -7.45 13.80 24.19
CA LEU A 100 -7.61 12.34 24.22
C LEU A 100 -8.86 11.94 25.01
N PHE A 101 -9.09 12.56 26.17
CA PHE A 101 -10.30 12.32 26.95
C PHE A 101 -11.57 12.63 26.14
N ASP A 102 -11.61 13.77 25.46
CA ASP A 102 -12.78 14.19 24.67
C ASP A 102 -13.08 13.25 23.49
N LYS A 103 -12.06 12.55 22.97
CA LYS A 103 -12.19 11.51 21.93
C LYS A 103 -12.65 10.17 22.50
N ILE A 104 -12.20 9.80 23.69
CA ILE A 104 -12.57 8.53 24.34
C ILE A 104 -13.99 8.61 24.92
N ASP A 105 -14.36 9.74 25.52
CA ASP A 105 -15.71 10.01 26.02
C ASP A 105 -16.67 10.34 24.86
N VAL A 106 -17.01 9.30 24.10
CA VAL A 106 -18.00 9.35 23.00
C VAL A 106 -19.41 9.49 23.54
N THR A 107 -19.69 8.90 24.72
CA THR A 107 -21.00 8.92 25.38
C THR A 107 -21.34 10.27 26.00
N LYS A 108 -20.34 11.15 26.20
CA LYS A 108 -20.48 12.46 26.86
C LYS A 108 -21.08 12.34 28.25
N ASP A 109 -20.77 11.24 28.93
CA ASP A 109 -21.13 11.00 30.33
C ASP A 109 -20.06 11.56 31.28
N GLY A 110 -18.95 12.09 30.76
CA GLY A 110 -17.93 12.78 31.54
C GLY A 110 -17.00 11.84 32.30
N TYR A 111 -17.01 10.54 31.98
CA TYR A 111 -16.22 9.53 32.65
C TYR A 111 -15.56 8.57 31.66
N VAL A 112 -14.31 8.21 31.94
CA VAL A 112 -13.53 7.28 31.14
C VAL A 112 -13.02 6.13 32.00
N ASP A 113 -13.36 4.91 31.59
CA ASP A 113 -12.87 3.66 32.16
C ASP A 113 -11.88 2.97 31.20
N TRP A 114 -11.29 1.86 31.66
CA TRP A 114 -10.38 1.08 30.82
C TRP A 114 -11.02 0.53 29.54
N ASP A 115 -12.30 0.17 29.57
CA ASP A 115 -12.97 -0.41 28.41
C ASP A 115 -13.14 0.62 27.28
N LYS A 116 -13.49 1.86 27.63
CA LYS A 116 -13.56 3.00 26.70
C LYS A 116 -12.19 3.31 26.11
N ILE A 117 -11.14 3.33 26.94
CA ILE A 117 -9.74 3.53 26.49
C ILE A 117 -9.34 2.41 25.52
N ALA A 118 -9.53 1.14 25.90
CA ALA A 118 -9.17 -0.01 25.09
C ALA A 118 -9.93 -0.05 23.76
N SER A 119 -11.22 0.26 23.77
CA SER A 119 -12.06 0.33 22.57
C SER A 119 -11.58 1.42 21.61
N HIS A 120 -11.27 2.61 22.13
CA HIS A 120 -10.71 3.70 21.33
C HIS A 120 -9.37 3.32 20.68
N MET A 121 -8.45 2.73 21.46
CA MET A 121 -7.14 2.28 20.95
C MET A 121 -7.27 1.22 19.86
N LEU A 122 -8.21 0.27 20.04
CA LEU A 122 -8.45 -0.78 19.07
C LEU A 122 -9.04 -0.23 17.76
N LEU A 123 -9.97 0.71 17.82
CA LEU A 123 -10.54 1.38 16.65
C LEU A 123 -9.48 2.16 15.86
N GLU A 124 -8.67 2.98 16.52
CA GLU A 124 -7.56 3.70 15.87
C GLU A 124 -6.56 2.74 15.21
N TYR A 125 -6.34 1.55 15.77
CA TYR A 125 -5.50 0.53 15.15
C TYR A 125 -6.15 -0.08 13.91
N TYR A 126 -7.44 -0.44 13.97
CA TYR A 126 -8.17 -0.97 12.81
C TYR A 126 -8.21 0.04 11.65
N GLU A 127 -8.48 1.32 11.92
CA GLU A 127 -8.47 2.34 10.88
C GLU A 127 -7.08 2.52 10.23
N LYS A 128 -6.01 2.39 11.02
CA LYS A 128 -4.63 2.41 10.49
C LYS A 128 -4.35 1.17 9.64
N ASP A 129 -4.69 -0.02 10.12
CA ASP A 129 -4.48 -1.28 9.40
C ASP A 129 -5.30 -1.36 8.11
N ASP A 130 -6.57 -0.93 8.14
CA ASP A 130 -7.43 -0.84 6.96
C ASP A 130 -6.90 0.18 5.96
N ARG A 131 -6.42 1.34 6.42
CA ARG A 131 -5.76 2.31 5.53
C ARG A 131 -4.50 1.74 4.90
N VAL A 132 -3.69 1.00 5.65
CA VAL A 132 -2.49 0.31 5.13
C VAL A 132 -2.89 -0.74 4.10
N LYS A 133 -3.90 -1.56 4.39
CA LYS A 133 -4.39 -2.61 3.47
C LYS A 133 -5.03 -2.02 2.21
N ALA A 134 -5.79 -0.93 2.33
CA ALA A 134 -6.45 -0.27 1.22
C ALA A 134 -5.47 0.49 0.31
N THR A 135 -4.35 0.97 0.86
CA THR A 135 -3.32 1.70 0.09
C THR A 135 -2.14 0.83 -0.36
N GLN A 136 -1.98 -0.37 0.21
CA GLN A 136 -0.97 -1.32 -0.26
C GLN A 136 -1.40 -1.92 -1.60
N VAL A 137 -0.90 -1.33 -2.68
CA VAL A 137 -0.76 -2.01 -3.96
C VAL A 137 0.13 -3.23 -3.70
N PRO A 138 -0.27 -4.45 -4.09
CA PRO A 138 0.58 -5.62 -3.97
C PRO A 138 1.94 -5.31 -4.59
N GLN A 139 3.00 -5.42 -3.80
CA GLN A 139 4.37 -5.24 -4.29
C GLN A 139 4.73 -6.47 -5.12
N TRP A 140 4.28 -6.52 -6.36
CA TRP A 140 4.64 -7.56 -7.30
C TRP A 140 6.16 -7.52 -7.48
N LYS A 141 6.81 -8.65 -7.26
CA LYS A 141 8.23 -8.79 -7.61
C LYS A 141 8.37 -8.69 -9.13
N ASP A 142 9.54 -8.25 -9.59
CA ASP A 142 9.86 -8.23 -11.01
C ASP A 142 9.52 -9.55 -11.69
N LEU A 143 8.96 -9.46 -12.90
CA LEU A 143 8.66 -10.63 -13.72
C LEU A 143 9.95 -11.40 -13.96
N LYS A 144 9.94 -12.70 -13.60
CA LYS A 144 11.07 -13.61 -13.81
C LYS A 144 10.72 -14.60 -14.89
N VAL A 145 11.58 -14.71 -15.90
CA VAL A 145 11.53 -15.80 -16.86
C VAL A 145 12.06 -17.06 -16.18
N LEU A 146 11.23 -18.09 -16.11
CA LEU A 146 11.57 -19.37 -15.50
C LEU A 146 11.97 -20.37 -16.59
N GLN A 147 13.05 -21.12 -16.34
CA GLN A 147 13.42 -22.24 -17.21
C GLN A 147 12.46 -23.40 -16.94
N SER A 148 11.59 -23.68 -17.90
CA SER A 148 10.55 -24.70 -17.81
C SER A 148 11.09 -26.06 -18.28
N PRO A 149 10.80 -27.17 -17.57
CA PRO A 149 11.06 -28.51 -18.06
C PRO A 149 10.00 -29.01 -19.06
N HIS A 150 8.90 -28.27 -19.23
CA HIS A 150 7.82 -28.63 -20.16
C HIS A 150 8.22 -28.31 -21.60
N LYS A 151 8.01 -29.27 -22.49
CA LYS A 151 8.26 -29.18 -23.94
C LYS A 151 7.00 -28.77 -24.70
N GLU A 152 5.84 -28.93 -24.07
CA GLU A 152 4.53 -28.60 -24.62
C GLU A 152 3.74 -27.71 -23.66
N THR A 153 2.53 -27.32 -24.08
CA THR A 153 1.70 -26.37 -23.34
C THR A 153 1.37 -26.88 -21.93
N ILE A 154 1.60 -26.03 -20.92
CA ILE A 154 1.17 -26.30 -19.54
C ILE A 154 -0.35 -26.23 -19.49
N GLN A 155 -0.98 -27.34 -19.13
CA GLN A 155 -2.43 -27.44 -19.03
C GLN A 155 -2.93 -26.97 -17.66
N LYS A 156 -2.16 -27.22 -16.59
CA LYS A 156 -2.58 -26.91 -15.23
C LYS A 156 -1.43 -26.59 -14.30
N ILE A 157 -1.66 -25.66 -13.39
CA ILE A 157 -0.78 -25.38 -12.25
C ILE A 157 -1.64 -25.38 -10.98
N LYS A 158 -1.25 -26.17 -9.98
CA LYS A 158 -1.94 -26.25 -8.69
C LYS A 158 -0.97 -26.03 -7.54
N TYR A 159 -1.39 -25.24 -6.56
CA TYR A 159 -0.66 -25.09 -5.30
C TYR A 159 -1.07 -26.19 -4.31
N HIS A 160 -0.11 -26.96 -3.86
CA HIS A 160 -0.28 -27.95 -2.81
C HIS A 160 0.05 -27.34 -1.45
N LYS A 161 -0.99 -27.08 -0.64
CA LYS A 161 -0.91 -26.36 0.64
C LYS A 161 -0.04 -27.07 1.67
N ALA A 162 -0.14 -28.40 1.79
CA ALA A 162 0.55 -29.17 2.83
C ALA A 162 2.08 -29.11 2.69
N THR A 163 2.60 -29.26 1.46
CA THR A 163 4.04 -29.21 1.22
C THR A 163 4.55 -27.82 0.84
N GLN A 164 3.64 -26.84 0.70
CA GLN A 164 3.92 -25.53 0.12
C GLN A 164 4.71 -25.65 -1.19
N ARG A 165 4.15 -26.36 -2.16
CA ARG A 165 4.76 -26.54 -3.48
C ARG A 165 3.75 -26.24 -4.58
N ASN A 166 4.23 -25.80 -5.72
CA ASN A 166 3.40 -25.74 -6.93
C ASN A 166 3.69 -26.98 -7.77
N ILE A 167 2.64 -27.55 -8.36
CA ILE A 167 2.74 -28.66 -9.30
C ILE A 167 2.22 -28.13 -10.63
N SER A 168 2.97 -28.32 -11.70
CA SER A 168 2.52 -28.03 -13.06
C SER A 168 2.48 -29.31 -13.89
N ILE A 169 1.50 -29.38 -14.78
CA ILE A 169 1.25 -30.52 -15.67
C ILE A 169 1.09 -29.96 -17.07
N SER A 170 1.81 -30.53 -18.02
CA SER A 170 1.74 -30.15 -19.43
C SER A 170 1.13 -31.25 -20.31
N LYS A 171 0.87 -30.93 -21.58
CA LYS A 171 0.13 -31.80 -22.53
C LYS A 171 0.82 -33.13 -22.80
N GLU A 172 2.15 -33.11 -22.87
CA GLU A 172 3.01 -34.28 -23.07
C GLU A 172 3.17 -35.16 -21.82
N GLY A 173 2.42 -34.90 -20.74
CA GLY A 173 2.52 -35.70 -19.51
C GLY A 173 3.71 -35.37 -18.62
N CYS A 174 4.37 -34.23 -18.83
CA CYS A 174 5.42 -33.75 -17.93
C CYS A 174 4.80 -33.12 -16.68
N VAL A 175 5.13 -33.68 -15.52
CA VAL A 175 4.75 -33.22 -14.18
C VAL A 175 5.98 -32.63 -13.51
N ALA A 176 5.91 -31.35 -13.16
CA ALA A 176 7.00 -30.62 -12.51
C ALA A 176 6.58 -30.09 -11.14
N LEU A 177 7.46 -30.26 -10.16
CA LEU A 177 7.32 -29.77 -8.80
C LEU A 177 8.20 -28.54 -8.59
N TRP A 178 7.59 -27.46 -8.13
CA TRP A 178 8.22 -26.15 -7.94
C TRP A 178 8.18 -25.74 -6.48
N SER A 179 9.24 -25.09 -6.03
CA SER A 179 9.27 -24.41 -4.74
C SER A 179 8.30 -23.23 -4.69
N PRO A 180 7.99 -22.67 -3.50
CA PRO A 180 7.24 -21.42 -3.38
C PRO A 180 7.89 -20.25 -4.13
N GLN A 181 9.21 -20.27 -4.31
CA GLN A 181 9.97 -19.27 -5.05
C GLN A 181 10.10 -19.61 -6.54
N CYS A 182 9.25 -20.50 -7.07
CA CYS A 182 9.23 -20.92 -8.47
C CYS A 182 10.56 -21.50 -8.98
N LYS A 183 11.32 -22.17 -8.10
CA LYS A 183 12.50 -22.96 -8.51
C LYS A 183 12.07 -24.39 -8.79
N LEU A 184 12.48 -24.92 -9.94
CA LEU A 184 12.23 -26.32 -10.29
C LEU A 184 12.96 -27.23 -9.29
N GLN A 185 12.23 -28.18 -8.71
CA GLN A 185 12.80 -29.15 -7.78
C GLN A 185 12.90 -30.54 -8.39
N LYS A 186 11.82 -30.98 -9.04
CA LYS A 186 11.74 -32.29 -9.69
C LYS A 186 10.86 -32.18 -10.93
N SER A 187 11.16 -32.99 -11.94
CA SER A 187 10.35 -33.13 -13.14
C SER A 187 10.33 -34.60 -13.54
N VAL A 188 9.15 -35.12 -13.86
CA VAL A 188 8.95 -36.49 -14.35
C VAL A 188 8.05 -36.42 -15.57
N THR A 189 8.41 -37.12 -16.63
CA THR A 189 7.52 -37.28 -17.79
C THR A 189 6.88 -38.66 -17.69
N ILE A 190 5.56 -38.70 -17.72
CA ILE A 190 4.80 -39.95 -17.73
C ILE A 190 4.79 -40.44 -19.17
N SER A 191 5.54 -41.51 -19.47
CA SER A 191 5.51 -42.20 -20.76
C SER A 191 4.67 -43.47 -20.66
N VAL A 192 3.97 -43.81 -21.75
CA VAL A 192 3.25 -45.08 -21.88
C VAL A 192 3.80 -45.78 -23.12
N ASP A 193 4.52 -46.88 -22.95
CA ASP A 193 5.23 -47.58 -24.05
C ASP A 193 4.30 -48.08 -25.17
N SER A 194 3.00 -48.17 -24.89
CA SER A 194 1.99 -48.67 -25.83
C SER A 194 1.39 -47.59 -26.75
N VAL A 195 1.62 -46.30 -26.50
CA VAL A 195 0.92 -45.20 -27.19
C VAL A 195 1.89 -44.05 -27.48
N LYS A 196 1.75 -43.41 -28.64
CA LYS A 196 2.59 -42.25 -29.00
C LYS A 196 2.24 -41.06 -28.09
N ASP A 197 3.24 -40.27 -27.70
CA ASP A 197 3.06 -39.08 -26.84
C ASP A 197 1.97 -38.11 -27.33
N LYS A 198 1.73 -38.05 -28.65
CA LYS A 198 0.71 -37.18 -29.26
C LYS A 198 -0.73 -37.62 -28.96
N ASP A 199 -0.94 -38.88 -28.62
CA ASP A 199 -2.24 -39.49 -28.36
C ASP A 199 -2.53 -39.59 -26.85
N LEU A 200 -1.61 -39.12 -26.01
CA LEU A 200 -1.77 -39.03 -24.56
C LEU A 200 -2.40 -37.70 -24.16
N TRP A 201 -3.28 -37.75 -23.16
CA TRP A 201 -3.84 -36.58 -22.50
C TRP A 201 -3.91 -36.82 -21.00
N VAL A 202 -3.69 -35.77 -20.21
CA VAL A 202 -3.67 -35.85 -18.76
C VAL A 202 -4.97 -35.29 -18.20
N SER A 203 -5.66 -36.06 -17.36
CA SER A 203 -6.83 -35.64 -16.59
C SER A 203 -6.50 -35.58 -15.10
N ASP A 204 -7.01 -34.59 -14.39
CA ASP A 204 -7.01 -34.55 -12.93
C ASP A 204 -8.45 -34.49 -12.40
N TYR A 205 -8.83 -35.47 -11.56
CA TYR A 205 -10.09 -35.47 -10.81
C TYR A 205 -9.91 -34.78 -9.45
#